data_AF-A0A7K0CNS8-F1
#
_entry.id   AF-A0A7K0CNS8-F1
#
_cell.length_a   1.000
_cell.length_b   1.000
_cell.length_c   1.000
_cell.angle_alpha   90.00
_cell.angle_beta   90.00
_cell.angle_gamma   90.00
#
_symmetry.space_group_name_H-M   'P 1'
#
loop_
_entity.id
_entity.type
_entity.pdbx_description
1 polymer ?
#
loop_
_entity_poly.entity_id
_entity_poly.type
_entity_poly.pdbx_seq_one_letter_code
_entity_poly.pdbx_strand_id
1 'polypeptide(L)'
;MIRKPTHLLMHYARTTHDDPAHEADRQTSMADARTALCLESGVAVDDIDPATGYDHSRRAYDAVRASWIDHIRQFGISHRHTRPAVDWIHDHWTQARPQFTGGDDWVTAGLSAHAEYARAHGCMVDDCEGCAPEPDTDAAPQWTAMTAADFSPEPKARQTALFATGDDGYGTDCLFTDAEGEPTYF
;
A
#
# COMPACT_ATOMS: atom_id res chain seq x y z
N MET A 1 -36.24 18.98 -1.51
CA MET A 1 -35.32 18.22 -2.41
C MET A 1 -34.02 18.99 -2.51
N ILE A 2 -33.06 18.73 -1.61
CA ILE A 2 -31.80 19.49 -1.50
C ILE A 2 -30.78 18.83 -2.44
N ARG A 3 -30.59 19.39 -3.64
CA ARG A 3 -29.56 18.97 -4.62
C ARG A 3 -28.18 19.65 -4.41
N LYS A 4 -27.86 20.09 -3.18
CA LYS A 4 -26.75 21.04 -2.91
C LYS A 4 -25.53 20.57 -2.07
N PRO A 5 -25.48 19.40 -1.38
CA PRO A 5 -24.34 19.11 -0.51
C PRO A 5 -23.02 18.90 -1.27
N THR A 6 -23.08 18.22 -2.42
CA THR A 6 -21.89 17.87 -3.22
C THR A 6 -21.18 19.10 -3.78
N HIS A 7 -21.92 20.15 -4.14
CA HIS A 7 -21.34 21.39 -4.65
C HIS A 7 -20.60 22.18 -3.57
N LEU A 8 -21.06 22.12 -2.32
CA LEU A 8 -20.38 22.72 -1.18
C LEU A 8 -19.04 22.02 -0.89
N LEU A 9 -19.03 20.68 -0.85
CA LEU A 9 -17.78 19.92 -0.70
C LEU A 9 -16.78 20.21 -1.82
N MET A 10 -17.26 20.28 -3.07
CA MET A 10 -16.41 20.59 -4.23
C MET A 10 -15.82 22.01 -4.18
N HIS A 11 -16.53 22.98 -3.58
CA HIS A 11 -16.03 24.34 -3.42
C HIS A 11 -14.81 24.34 -2.49
N TYR A 12 -14.91 23.72 -1.31
CA TYR A 12 -13.82 23.66 -0.34
C TYR A 12 -12.68 22.72 -0.74
N ALA A 13 -12.94 21.70 -1.58
CA ALA A 13 -11.90 20.77 -2.03
C ALA A 13 -10.94 21.38 -3.06
N ARG A 14 -11.33 22.44 -3.79
CA ARG A 14 -10.57 22.97 -4.94
C ARG A 14 -9.75 24.21 -4.62
N THR A 15 -9.91 24.81 -3.44
CA THR A 15 -9.22 26.04 -3.06
C THR A 15 -7.94 25.71 -2.29
N THR A 16 -6.80 25.70 -2.98
CA THR A 16 -5.48 25.65 -2.33
C THR A 16 -5.12 27.04 -1.83
N HIS A 17 -4.76 27.16 -0.55
CA HIS A 17 -4.29 28.41 0.03
C HIS A 17 -2.86 28.23 0.55
N ASP A 18 -1.98 29.18 0.23
CA ASP A 18 -0.60 29.18 0.71
C ASP A 18 -0.49 29.59 2.20
N ASP A 19 -1.59 30.09 2.78
CA ASP A 19 -1.69 30.50 4.18
C ASP A 19 -2.17 29.33 5.07
N PRO A 20 -1.38 28.92 6.08
CA PRO A 20 -1.76 27.86 7.01
C PRO A 20 -3.09 28.11 7.73
N ALA A 21 -3.45 29.36 8.01
CA ALA A 21 -4.73 29.68 8.68
C ALA A 21 -5.92 29.36 7.76
N HIS A 22 -5.84 29.76 6.49
CA HIS A 22 -6.87 29.42 5.51
C HIS A 22 -6.97 27.92 5.26
N GLU A 23 -5.85 27.19 5.28
CA GLU A 23 -5.89 25.73 5.17
C GLU A 23 -6.60 25.08 6.38
N ALA A 24 -6.32 25.54 7.60
CA ALA A 24 -6.99 25.06 8.80
C ALA A 24 -8.52 25.34 8.76
N ASP A 25 -8.91 26.55 8.34
CA ASP A 25 -10.33 26.91 8.17
C ASP A 25 -11.02 26.04 7.10
N ARG A 26 -10.32 25.76 6.00
CA ARG A 26 -10.81 24.88 4.93
C ARG A 26 -10.99 23.45 5.41
N GLN A 27 -10.02 22.90 6.15
CA GLN A 27 -10.12 21.56 6.72
C GLN A 27 -11.27 21.44 7.71
N THR A 28 -11.43 22.44 8.58
CA THR A 28 -12.54 22.52 9.53
C THR A 28 -13.89 22.56 8.80
N SER A 29 -14.00 23.44 7.79
CA SER A 29 -15.22 23.53 6.96
C SER A 29 -15.55 22.21 6.25
N MET A 30 -14.54 21.47 5.79
CA MET A 30 -14.70 20.15 5.19
C MET A 30 -15.15 19.11 6.21
N ALA A 31 -14.58 19.11 7.42
CA ALA A 31 -15.00 18.23 8.50
C ALA A 31 -16.46 18.49 8.89
N ASP A 32 -16.85 19.75 9.08
CA ASP A 32 -18.23 20.15 9.40
C ASP A 32 -19.22 19.71 8.31
N ALA A 33 -18.85 19.91 7.04
CA ALA A 33 -19.69 19.50 5.91
C ALA A 33 -19.89 17.98 5.85
N ARG A 34 -18.84 17.19 6.12
CA ARG A 34 -18.94 15.73 6.19
C ARG A 34 -19.74 15.27 7.41
N THR A 35 -19.55 15.89 8.56
CA THR A 35 -20.33 15.63 9.77
C THR A 35 -21.83 15.84 9.51
N ALA A 36 -22.20 16.97 8.89
CA ALA A 36 -23.59 17.25 8.54
C ALA A 36 -24.18 16.18 7.61
N LEU A 37 -23.41 15.72 6.62
CA LEU A 37 -23.81 14.63 5.72
C LEU A 37 -23.99 13.29 6.43
N CYS A 38 -23.11 12.96 7.37
CA CYS A 38 -23.21 11.74 8.17
C CYS A 38 -24.49 11.77 9.03
N LEU A 39 -24.76 12.90 9.69
CA LEU A 39 -25.97 13.10 10.48
C LEU A 39 -27.24 13.01 9.63
N GLU A 40 -27.26 13.64 8.45
CA GLU A 40 -28.38 13.53 7.50
C GLU A 40 -28.59 12.08 7.01
N SER A 41 -27.50 11.31 6.91
CA SER A 41 -27.52 9.89 6.53
C SER A 41 -27.87 8.95 7.68
N GLY A 42 -28.15 9.47 8.88
CA GLY A 42 -28.54 8.68 10.05
C GLY A 42 -27.38 7.97 10.76
N VAL A 43 -26.14 8.42 10.56
CA VAL A 43 -24.99 7.91 11.30
C VAL A 43 -25.07 8.39 12.76
N ALA A 44 -24.80 7.49 13.71
CA ALA A 44 -24.77 7.85 15.13
C ALA A 44 -23.64 8.86 15.39
N VAL A 45 -23.87 9.85 16.26
CA VAL A 45 -22.85 10.88 16.58
C VAL A 45 -21.56 10.24 17.09
N ASP A 46 -21.66 9.18 17.90
CA ASP A 46 -20.50 8.45 18.44
C ASP A 46 -19.68 7.72 17.36
N ASP A 47 -20.25 7.55 16.17
CA ASP A 47 -19.62 6.95 14.98
C ASP A 47 -19.05 7.98 14.00
N ILE A 48 -19.15 9.27 14.28
CA ILE A 48 -18.55 10.31 13.42
C ILE A 48 -17.24 10.79 14.08
N ASP A 49 -16.13 10.73 13.35
CA ASP A 49 -14.88 11.33 13.83
C ASP A 49 -14.99 12.86 13.83
N PRO A 50 -14.92 13.52 15.01
CA PRO A 50 -15.06 14.97 15.08
C PRO A 50 -13.93 15.74 14.39
N ALA A 51 -12.75 15.14 14.21
CA ALA A 51 -11.61 15.82 13.58
C ALA A 51 -11.73 15.85 12.05
N THR A 52 -12.26 14.78 11.44
CA THR A 52 -12.30 14.62 9.98
C THR A 52 -13.69 14.70 9.37
N GLY A 53 -14.73 14.48 10.20
CA GLY A 53 -16.12 14.35 9.82
C GLY A 53 -16.47 13.01 9.14
N TYR A 54 -15.58 12.03 9.15
CA TYR A 54 -15.83 10.73 8.50
C TYR A 54 -16.72 9.80 9.33
N ASP A 55 -17.49 8.97 8.62
CA ASP A 55 -18.32 7.89 9.17
C ASP A 55 -17.43 6.68 9.54
N HIS A 56 -17.26 6.45 10.84
CA HIS A 56 -16.55 5.32 11.44
C HIS A 56 -17.51 4.25 11.99
N SER A 57 -18.74 4.20 11.49
CA SER A 57 -19.67 3.11 11.80
C SER A 57 -19.22 1.78 11.18
N ARG A 58 -19.73 0.68 11.73
CA ARG A 58 -19.48 -0.67 11.18
C ARG A 58 -19.89 -0.79 9.71
N ARG A 59 -20.99 -0.16 9.31
CA ARG A 59 -21.49 -0.16 7.93
C ARG A 59 -20.49 0.49 6.97
N ALA A 60 -19.92 1.63 7.36
CA ALA A 60 -18.92 2.32 6.55
C ALA A 60 -17.65 1.48 6.41
N TYR A 61 -17.19 0.85 7.50
CA TYR A 61 -16.07 -0.10 7.46
C TYR A 61 -16.30 -1.22 6.44
N ASP A 62 -17.43 -1.93 6.53
CA ASP A 62 -17.74 -3.05 5.63
C ASP A 62 -17.83 -2.60 4.16
N ALA A 63 -18.35 -1.39 3.91
CA ALA A 63 -18.42 -0.81 2.57
C ALA A 63 -17.03 -0.46 2.01
N VAL A 64 -16.17 0.17 2.82
CA VAL A 64 -14.78 0.51 2.42
C VAL A 64 -14.00 -0.76 2.16
N ARG A 65 -14.08 -1.74 3.07
CA ARG A 65 -13.46 -3.06 2.92
C ARG A 65 -13.88 -3.72 1.61
N ALA A 66 -15.19 -3.79 1.33
CA ALA A 66 -15.70 -4.41 0.12
C ALA A 66 -15.20 -3.69 -1.15
N SER A 67 -15.15 -2.36 -1.12
CA SER A 67 -14.63 -1.55 -2.24
C SER A 67 -13.15 -1.81 -2.51
N TRP A 68 -12.32 -1.94 -1.47
CA TRP A 68 -10.89 -2.22 -1.63
C TRP A 68 -10.64 -3.66 -2.10
N ILE A 69 -11.38 -4.64 -1.56
CA ILE A 69 -11.31 -6.03 -2.04
C ILE A 69 -11.71 -6.10 -3.51
N ASP A 70 -12.76 -5.39 -3.93
CA ASP A 70 -13.18 -5.34 -5.33
C ASP A 70 -12.14 -4.65 -6.23
N HIS A 71 -11.51 -3.57 -5.74
CA HIS A 71 -10.40 -2.93 -6.43
C HIS A 71 -9.23 -3.91 -6.66
N ILE A 72 -8.79 -4.59 -5.60
CA ILE A 72 -7.72 -5.59 -5.70
C ILE A 72 -8.15 -6.74 -6.62
N ARG A 73 -9.41 -7.20 -6.54
CA ARG A 73 -9.94 -8.24 -7.44
C ARG A 73 -9.76 -7.86 -8.91
N GLN A 74 -10.13 -6.65 -9.29
CA GLN A 74 -10.14 -6.23 -10.69
C GLN A 74 -8.75 -5.86 -11.22
N PHE A 75 -7.95 -5.20 -10.39
CA PHE A 75 -6.69 -4.58 -10.83
C PHE A 75 -5.44 -5.27 -10.28
N GLY A 76 -5.59 -6.17 -9.31
CA GLY A 76 -4.47 -6.73 -8.57
C GLY A 76 -3.94 -5.73 -7.53
N ILE A 77 -2.79 -6.04 -6.96
CA ILE A 77 -2.10 -5.19 -6.00
C ILE A 77 -0.67 -4.98 -6.47
N SER A 78 -0.34 -3.73 -6.83
CA SER A 78 1.04 -3.33 -7.10
C SER A 78 1.73 -3.06 -5.77
N HIS A 79 2.93 -3.62 -5.59
CA HIS A 79 3.77 -3.36 -4.42
C HIS A 79 4.08 -1.86 -4.26
N ARG A 80 4.25 -1.13 -5.38
CA ARG A 80 4.64 0.28 -5.36
C ARG A 80 3.47 1.24 -5.18
N HIS A 81 2.30 0.89 -5.70
CA HIS A 81 1.18 1.84 -5.82
C HIS A 81 -0.02 1.48 -4.95
N THR A 82 -0.51 0.25 -5.07
CA THR A 82 -1.77 -0.15 -4.41
C THR A 82 -1.50 -0.62 -2.99
N ARG A 83 -0.42 -1.37 -2.76
CA ARG A 83 -0.10 -1.93 -1.45
C ARG A 83 0.03 -0.86 -0.35
N PRO A 84 0.81 0.22 -0.52
CA PRO A 84 0.92 1.25 0.52
C PRO A 84 -0.41 1.94 0.82
N ALA A 85 -1.29 2.09 -0.18
CA ALA A 85 -2.59 2.70 0.01
C ALA A 85 -3.54 1.80 0.81
N VAL A 86 -3.52 0.48 0.54
CA VAL A 86 -4.30 -0.52 1.28
C VAL A 86 -3.82 -0.62 2.73
N ASP A 87 -2.51 -0.66 2.96
CA ASP A 87 -1.94 -0.70 4.30
C ASP A 87 -2.31 0.58 5.07
N TRP A 88 -2.17 1.76 4.46
CA TRP A 88 -2.51 3.03 5.09
C TRP A 88 -4.00 3.11 5.51
N ILE A 89 -4.93 2.69 4.65
CA ILE A 89 -6.35 2.74 4.99
C ILE A 89 -6.72 1.69 6.05
N HIS A 90 -6.08 0.51 6.03
CA HIS A 90 -6.29 -0.52 7.06
C HIS A 90 -5.78 -0.06 8.42
N ASP A 91 -4.58 0.53 8.46
CA ASP A 91 -4.01 1.13 9.67
C ASP A 91 -4.89 2.25 10.22
N HIS A 92 -5.44 3.10 9.34
CA HIS A 92 -6.36 4.15 9.72
C HIS A 92 -7.61 3.60 10.43
N TRP A 93 -8.22 2.55 9.88
CA TRP A 93 -9.36 1.87 10.51
C TRP A 93 -8.97 1.15 11.79
N THR A 94 -7.80 0.53 11.85
CA THR A 94 -7.29 -0.14 13.05
C THR A 94 -7.10 0.84 14.21
N GLN A 95 -6.61 2.05 13.94
CA GLN A 95 -6.47 3.10 14.95
C GLN A 95 -7.83 3.62 15.43
N ALA A 96 -8.78 3.84 14.51
CA ALA A 96 -10.08 4.42 14.85
C ALA A 96 -11.05 3.42 15.51
N ARG A 97 -11.01 2.16 15.07
CA ARG A 97 -11.98 1.09 15.39
C ARG A 97 -11.30 -0.29 15.36
N PRO A 98 -10.36 -0.59 16.27
CA PRO A 98 -9.61 -1.85 16.27
C PRO A 98 -10.48 -3.11 16.35
N GLN A 99 -11.69 -3.00 16.92
CA GLN A 99 -12.67 -4.09 16.98
C GLN A 99 -13.21 -4.51 15.60
N PHE A 100 -13.02 -3.71 14.55
CA PHE A 100 -13.45 -4.06 13.19
C PHE A 100 -12.36 -4.78 12.40
N THR A 101 -11.08 -4.42 12.61
CA THR A 101 -9.95 -4.97 11.83
C THR A 101 -9.32 -6.21 12.44
N GLY A 102 -9.65 -6.56 13.70
CA GLY A 102 -9.12 -7.73 14.38
C GLY A 102 -9.33 -9.03 13.60
N GLY A 103 -8.27 -9.54 12.97
CA GLY A 103 -8.28 -10.76 12.17
C GLY A 103 -8.78 -10.60 10.73
N ASP A 104 -9.03 -9.37 10.28
CA ASP A 104 -9.47 -9.10 8.91
C ASP A 104 -8.29 -8.66 8.02
N ASP A 105 -7.93 -9.54 7.08
CA ASP A 105 -6.85 -9.33 6.13
C ASP A 105 -7.42 -8.99 4.75
N TRP A 106 -7.43 -7.70 4.43
CA TRP A 106 -7.96 -7.18 3.16
C TRP A 106 -7.11 -7.61 1.97
N VAL A 107 -5.79 -7.70 2.16
CA VAL A 107 -4.83 -8.05 1.11
C VAL A 107 -5.03 -9.51 0.71
N THR A 108 -5.03 -10.42 1.68
CA THR A 108 -5.24 -11.85 1.42
C THR A 108 -6.61 -12.11 0.79
N ALA A 109 -7.67 -11.46 1.28
CA ALA A 109 -9.01 -11.60 0.70
C ALA A 109 -9.08 -11.05 -0.74
N GLY A 110 -8.49 -9.88 -0.98
CA GLY A 110 -8.40 -9.27 -2.30
C GLY A 110 -7.59 -10.10 -3.30
N LEU A 111 -6.41 -10.59 -2.88
CA LEU A 111 -5.54 -11.43 -3.69
C LEU A 111 -6.19 -12.75 -4.07
N SER A 112 -6.90 -13.38 -3.14
CA SER A 112 -7.66 -14.61 -3.39
C SER A 112 -8.72 -14.38 -4.48
N ALA A 113 -9.47 -13.27 -4.39
CA ALA A 113 -10.45 -12.89 -5.40
C ALA A 113 -9.79 -12.51 -6.74
N HIS A 114 -8.63 -11.84 -6.70
CA HIS A 114 -7.88 -11.46 -7.89
C HIS A 114 -7.37 -12.68 -8.65
N ALA A 115 -6.86 -13.69 -7.96
CA ALA A 115 -6.38 -14.92 -8.59
C ALA A 115 -7.47 -15.61 -9.42
N GLU A 116 -8.72 -15.62 -8.94
CA GLU A 116 -9.86 -16.12 -9.73
C GLU A 116 -10.18 -15.23 -10.93
N TYR A 117 -10.21 -13.92 -10.73
CA TYR A 117 -10.51 -12.94 -11.78
C TYR A 117 -9.47 -12.97 -12.90
N ALA A 118 -8.19 -12.99 -12.54
CA ALA A 118 -7.05 -12.97 -13.46
C ALA A 118 -6.96 -14.23 -14.33
N ARG A 119 -7.41 -15.40 -13.84
CA ARG A 119 -7.50 -16.61 -14.68
C ARG A 119 -8.43 -16.44 -15.88
N ALA A 120 -9.47 -15.63 -15.73
CA ALA A 120 -10.45 -15.40 -16.79
C ALA A 120 -10.13 -14.17 -17.66
N HIS A 121 -9.48 -13.15 -17.09
CA HIS A 121 -9.33 -11.84 -17.75
C HIS A 121 -7.87 -11.40 -17.97
N GLY A 122 -6.91 -12.13 -17.41
CA GLY A 122 -5.52 -11.69 -17.30
C GLY A 122 -5.31 -10.65 -16.19
N CYS A 123 -4.04 -10.42 -15.84
CA CYS A 123 -3.62 -9.32 -14.98
C CYS A 123 -2.82 -8.31 -15.81
N MET A 124 -3.05 -7.01 -15.59
CA MET A 124 -2.35 -5.92 -16.29
C MET A 124 -1.27 -5.23 -15.43
N VAL A 125 -1.05 -5.71 -14.19
CA VAL A 125 -0.09 -5.11 -13.27
C VAL A 125 1.20 -5.92 -13.32
N ASP A 126 2.26 -5.30 -13.83
CA ASP A 126 3.56 -5.94 -14.05
C ASP A 126 4.22 -6.43 -12.75
N ASP A 127 3.94 -5.78 -11.62
CA ASP A 127 4.44 -6.11 -10.29
C ASP A 127 3.36 -6.64 -9.34
N CYS A 128 2.35 -7.34 -9.89
CA CYS A 128 1.21 -7.81 -9.11
C CYS A 128 1.63 -8.89 -8.10
N GLU A 129 1.40 -8.66 -6.81
CA GLU A 129 1.75 -9.63 -5.75
C GLU A 129 0.99 -10.97 -5.89
N GLY A 130 -0.17 -10.98 -6.55
CA GLY A 130 -0.99 -12.18 -6.76
C GLY A 130 -0.81 -12.89 -8.10
N CYS A 131 -0.03 -12.31 -9.02
CA CYS A 131 0.15 -12.83 -10.38
C CYS A 131 1.60 -12.89 -10.83
N ALA A 132 2.54 -12.36 -10.04
CA ALA A 132 3.96 -12.58 -10.29
C ALA A 132 4.20 -14.09 -10.42
N PRO A 133 4.94 -14.54 -11.45
CA PRO A 133 5.34 -15.93 -11.51
C PRO A 133 6.04 -16.27 -10.20
N GLU A 134 5.77 -17.44 -9.62
CA GLU A 134 6.61 -17.94 -8.54
C GLU A 134 8.06 -17.78 -9.00
N PRO A 135 8.94 -17.16 -8.19
CA PRO A 135 10.34 -17.05 -8.57
C PRO A 135 10.79 -18.45 -8.95
N ASP A 136 11.33 -18.60 -10.16
CA ASP A 136 11.83 -19.89 -10.62
C ASP A 136 12.97 -20.29 -9.68
N THR A 137 12.65 -21.07 -8.66
CA THR A 137 13.59 -21.52 -7.64
C THR A 137 14.60 -22.52 -8.21
N ASP A 138 14.35 -23.03 -9.43
CA ASP A 138 15.26 -23.89 -10.18
C ASP A 138 16.12 -23.09 -11.18
N ALA A 139 15.79 -21.83 -11.47
CA ALA A 139 16.68 -20.91 -12.15
C ALA A 139 17.79 -20.49 -11.19
N ALA A 140 18.87 -21.28 -11.16
CA ALA A 140 20.12 -20.87 -10.54
C ALA A 140 20.41 -19.43 -10.96
N PRO A 141 20.66 -18.51 -10.02
CA PRO A 141 20.78 -17.11 -10.36
C PRO A 141 21.88 -16.95 -11.40
N GLN A 142 21.63 -16.15 -12.44
CA GLN A 142 22.41 -16.15 -13.69
C GLN A 142 23.92 -16.01 -13.46
N TRP A 143 24.34 -15.42 -12.33
CA TRP A 143 25.75 -15.31 -11.91
C TRP A 143 26.45 -16.66 -11.66
N THR A 144 25.73 -17.74 -11.35
CA THR A 144 26.32 -19.09 -11.22
C THR A 144 26.70 -19.71 -12.58
N ALA A 145 26.10 -19.22 -13.67
CA ALA A 145 26.41 -19.63 -15.04
C ALA A 145 27.30 -18.62 -15.79
N MET A 146 27.59 -17.46 -15.19
CA MET A 146 28.51 -16.48 -15.76
C MET A 146 29.95 -17.01 -15.71
N THR A 147 30.61 -17.01 -16.86
CA THR A 147 32.04 -17.29 -16.95
C THR A 147 32.82 -16.02 -16.62
N ALA A 148 34.11 -16.17 -16.26
CA ALA A 148 34.99 -15.02 -16.02
C ALA A 148 35.10 -14.05 -17.23
N ALA A 149 34.76 -14.53 -18.44
CA ALA A 149 34.76 -13.72 -19.66
C ALA A 149 33.51 -12.82 -19.80
N ASP A 150 32.42 -13.13 -19.09
CA ASP A 150 31.17 -12.35 -19.11
C ASP A 150 31.25 -11.10 -18.23
N PHE A 151 32.29 -10.99 -17.39
CA PHE A 151 32.63 -9.78 -16.67
C PHE A 151 33.40 -8.83 -17.60
N SER A 152 32.70 -7.81 -18.11
CA SER A 152 33.34 -6.74 -18.91
C SER A 152 34.50 -6.08 -18.15
N PRO A 153 35.66 -5.83 -18.78
CA PRO A 153 36.85 -5.23 -18.16
C PRO A 153 36.77 -3.72 -17.89
N GLU A 154 35.61 -3.08 -18.07
CA GLU A 154 35.42 -1.66 -17.73
C GLU A 154 35.31 -1.43 -16.20
N PRO A 155 35.71 -0.24 -15.69
CA PRO A 155 36.53 -0.17 -14.48
C PRO A 155 35.81 -0.74 -13.26
N LYS A 156 36.49 -1.73 -12.66
CA LYS A 156 36.19 -2.51 -11.43
C LYS A 156 35.46 -1.76 -10.30
N ALA A 157 35.52 -0.43 -10.27
CA ALA A 157 34.88 0.42 -9.27
C ALA A 157 33.34 0.32 -9.23
N ARG A 158 32.65 -0.12 -10.30
CA ARG A 158 31.18 -0.29 -10.29
C ARG A 158 30.70 -1.68 -9.91
N GLN A 159 31.53 -2.72 -10.01
CA GLN A 159 31.13 -4.09 -9.71
C GLN A 159 31.34 -4.49 -8.24
N THR A 160 32.24 -3.81 -7.52
CA THR A 160 32.42 -4.05 -6.07
C THR A 160 31.20 -3.65 -5.24
N ALA A 161 30.35 -2.74 -5.73
CA ALA A 161 29.15 -2.31 -5.00
C ALA A 161 28.06 -3.39 -4.95
N LEU A 162 28.00 -4.30 -5.93
CA LEU A 162 27.00 -5.37 -5.98
C LEU A 162 27.29 -6.52 -5.00
N PHE A 163 28.55 -6.69 -4.60
CA PHE A 163 28.99 -7.74 -3.67
C PHE A 163 29.29 -7.24 -2.25
N ALA A 164 29.31 -5.92 -2.02
CA ALA A 164 29.65 -5.33 -0.73
C ALA A 164 28.43 -4.86 0.09
N THR A 165 27.24 -4.79 -0.50
CA THR A 165 26.00 -4.50 0.24
C THR A 165 25.16 -5.77 0.32
N GLY A 166 25.58 -6.66 1.22
CA GLY A 166 24.76 -7.78 1.68
C GLY A 166 23.56 -7.23 2.44
N ASP A 167 22.47 -7.02 1.71
CA ASP A 167 21.12 -6.96 2.25
C ASP A 167 20.17 -7.43 1.13
N ASP A 168 20.37 -8.67 0.68
CA ASP A 168 19.26 -9.41 0.11
C ASP A 168 18.51 -10.03 1.29
N GLY A 169 17.18 -9.93 1.31
CA GLY A 169 16.33 -10.39 2.42
C GLY A 169 16.34 -11.91 2.67
N TYR A 170 17.38 -12.61 2.23
CA TYR A 170 17.59 -14.04 2.33
C TYR A 170 18.63 -14.45 3.40
N GLY A 171 19.25 -13.49 4.09
CA GLY A 171 20.09 -13.80 5.25
C GLY A 171 21.37 -14.55 4.89
N THR A 172 22.05 -14.14 3.82
CA THR A 172 23.39 -14.64 3.52
C THR A 172 24.39 -13.94 4.42
N ASP A 173 24.85 -14.62 5.48
CA ASP A 173 25.95 -14.14 6.33
C ASP A 173 27.17 -13.80 5.44
N CYS A 174 27.82 -12.67 5.76
CA CYS A 174 28.90 -12.05 4.99
C CYS A 174 29.90 -13.06 4.39
N LEU A 175 30.07 -13.02 3.07
CA LEU A 175 30.97 -13.88 2.28
C LEU A 175 32.48 -13.64 2.50
N PHE A 176 32.86 -12.85 3.51
CA PHE A 176 34.26 -12.59 3.85
C PHE A 176 34.55 -13.02 5.28
N THR A 177 34.65 -14.32 5.48
CA THR A 177 35.54 -14.87 6.50
C THR A 177 36.97 -14.80 5.99
N ASP A 178 37.93 -14.49 6.86
CA ASP A 178 39.33 -14.69 6.53
C ASP A 178 39.66 -16.19 6.31
N ALA A 179 40.92 -16.51 6.02
CA ALA A 179 41.34 -17.89 5.79
C ALA A 179 41.10 -18.82 7.01
N GLU A 180 40.73 -18.27 8.16
CA GLU A 180 40.55 -18.94 9.45
C GLU A 180 39.07 -19.01 9.88
N GLY A 181 38.16 -18.36 9.15
CA GLY A 181 36.70 -18.51 9.35
C GLY A 181 36.05 -17.42 10.20
N GLU A 182 36.75 -16.35 10.57
CA GLU A 182 36.21 -15.30 11.45
C GLU A 182 35.69 -14.09 10.65
N PRO A 183 34.57 -13.46 11.06
CA PRO A 183 34.00 -12.33 10.35
C PRO A 183 34.84 -11.06 10.54
N THR A 184 35.22 -10.43 9.43
CA THR A 184 35.95 -9.16 9.44
C THR A 184 34.99 -7.97 9.39
N TYR A 185 35.01 -7.14 10.43
CA TYR A 185 34.27 -5.88 10.47
C TYR A 185 35.22 -4.74 10.05
N PHE A 186 34.87 -4.04 8.97
CA PHE A 186 35.51 -2.77 8.56
C PHE A 186 34.72 -1.58 9.09
#